data_AF-A0A955YDA6-F1
#
_entry.id   AF-A0A955YDA6-F1
#
_cell.length_a   1.000
_cell.length_b   1.000
_cell.length_c   1.000
_cell.angle_alpha   90.00
_cell.angle_beta   90.00
_cell.angle_gamma   90.00
#
_symmetry.space_group_name_H-M   'P 1'
#
loop_
_entity.id
_entity.type
_entity.pdbx_description
1 polymer ?
#
loop_
_entity_poly.entity_id
_entity_poly.type
_entity_poly.pdbx_seq_one_letter_code
_entity_poly.pdbx_strand_id
1 'polypeptide(L)'
;MRQADADAPTEALVTLLLARSAHVAARTDDDSERRFATVRWLRAKLAAHSVWLLDDHDPRLAPGFFEAHEGALDLDRLRPTLRSWEAFDRGFDACDATLEATLVDTRVIPFLEAIGVAEHSEDALDVLGHHLVVLDQRYAGSFPTDRWQEHLTRRVAGDAAQKPNDTPA
;
A
#
# COMPACT_ATOMS: atom_id res chain seq x y z
N MET A 1 -10.48 28.07 -5.14
CA MET A 1 -9.32 27.47 -4.46
C MET A 1 -9.60 25.97 -4.43
N ARG A 2 -8.96 25.17 -5.30
CA ARG A 2 -9.28 23.74 -5.42
C ARG A 2 -8.58 23.00 -4.29
N GLN A 3 -9.38 22.46 -3.38
CA GLN A 3 -8.98 21.46 -2.40
C GLN A 3 -8.40 20.29 -3.19
N ALA A 4 -7.10 20.05 -3.11
CA ALA A 4 -6.47 18.92 -3.76
C ALA A 4 -6.90 17.66 -3.00
N ASP A 5 -7.88 16.92 -3.55
CA ASP A 5 -8.38 15.62 -3.06
C ASP A 5 -7.22 14.83 -2.45
N ALA A 6 -7.15 14.78 -1.12
CA ALA A 6 -6.23 13.89 -0.40
C ALA A 6 -6.62 12.42 -0.57
N ASP A 7 -7.84 12.17 -1.07
CA ASP A 7 -8.42 10.85 -1.35
C ASP A 7 -8.31 10.43 -2.83
N ALA A 8 -7.66 11.24 -3.67
CA ALA A 8 -7.45 10.88 -5.07
C ALA A 8 -6.28 9.90 -5.18
N PRO A 9 -6.47 8.72 -5.81
CA PRO A 9 -5.34 7.88 -6.15
C PRO A 9 -4.40 8.63 -7.10
N THR A 10 -3.13 8.32 -6.96
CA THR A 10 -2.04 9.02 -7.61
C THR A 10 -2.09 8.78 -9.12
N GLU A 11 -1.64 9.77 -9.91
CA GLU A 11 -1.65 9.64 -11.37
C GLU A 11 -0.77 8.48 -11.85
N ALA A 12 0.32 8.20 -11.14
CA ALA A 12 1.19 7.05 -11.40
C ALA A 12 0.47 5.72 -11.18
N LEU A 13 -0.20 5.55 -10.03
CA LEU A 13 -0.98 4.35 -9.71
C LEU A 13 -2.13 4.14 -10.69
N VAL A 14 -2.84 5.22 -11.04
CA VAL A 14 -3.91 5.19 -12.03
C VAL A 14 -3.36 4.81 -13.40
N THR A 15 -2.21 5.34 -13.81
CA THR A 15 -1.56 5.01 -15.09
C THR A 15 -1.13 3.53 -15.13
N LEU A 16 -0.51 3.04 -14.06
CA LEU A 16 -0.10 1.65 -13.92
C LEU A 16 -1.31 0.70 -13.98
N LEU A 17 -2.38 1.01 -13.24
CA LEU A 17 -3.59 0.21 -13.25
C LEU A 17 -4.34 0.32 -14.58
N LEU A 18 -4.33 1.48 -15.25
CA LEU A 18 -4.88 1.62 -16.60
C LEU A 18 -4.16 0.72 -17.61
N ALA A 19 -2.83 0.70 -17.58
CA ALA A 19 -2.02 -0.19 -18.42
C ALA A 19 -2.30 -1.67 -18.15
N ARG A 20 -2.68 -2.03 -16.91
CA ARG A 20 -3.02 -3.40 -16.49
C ARG A 20 -4.50 -3.78 -16.67
N SER A 21 -5.40 -2.81 -16.69
CA SER A 21 -6.85 -3.03 -16.58
C SER A 21 -7.50 -3.47 -17.89
N ALA A 22 -7.06 -4.59 -18.47
CA ALA A 22 -7.79 -5.26 -19.55
C ALA A 22 -9.25 -5.59 -19.16
N HIS A 23 -9.54 -5.70 -17.85
CA HIS A 23 -10.85 -6.09 -17.31
C HIS A 23 -11.77 -4.91 -16.96
N VAL A 24 -11.25 -3.76 -16.52
CA VAL A 24 -12.05 -2.54 -16.26
C VAL A 24 -12.43 -1.84 -17.58
N ALA A 25 -11.56 -2.00 -18.59
CA ALA A 25 -11.64 -1.37 -19.90
C ALA A 25 -12.55 -2.05 -20.93
N ALA A 26 -13.00 -3.29 -20.69
CA ALA A 26 -13.66 -4.11 -21.72
C ALA A 26 -15.05 -3.59 -22.18
N ARG A 27 -15.48 -2.41 -21.72
CA ARG A 27 -16.83 -1.86 -21.97
C ARG A 27 -16.86 -0.47 -22.63
N THR A 28 -15.70 0.16 -22.89
CA THR A 28 -15.64 1.47 -23.58
C THR A 28 -14.34 1.66 -24.36
N ASP A 29 -14.47 2.21 -25.57
CA ASP A 29 -13.36 2.57 -26.46
C ASP A 29 -12.78 3.97 -26.14
N ASP A 30 -13.40 4.73 -25.22
CA ASP A 30 -12.94 6.06 -24.81
C ASP A 30 -11.95 5.97 -23.63
N ASP A 31 -10.72 6.45 -23.86
CA ASP A 31 -9.64 6.44 -22.86
C ASP A 31 -9.93 7.33 -21.64
N SER A 32 -10.65 8.44 -21.82
CA SER A 32 -11.03 9.34 -20.72
C SER A 32 -12.08 8.69 -19.82
N GLU A 33 -13.08 8.03 -20.41
CA GLU A 33 -14.08 7.26 -19.66
C GLU A 33 -13.45 6.08 -18.93
N ARG A 34 -12.52 5.37 -19.58
CA ARG A 34 -11.75 4.28 -18.97
C ARG A 34 -10.93 4.76 -17.79
N ARG A 35 -10.25 5.91 -17.93
CA ARG A 35 -9.51 6.56 -16.84
C ARG A 35 -10.44 6.92 -15.69
N PHE A 36 -11.57 7.54 -15.97
CA PHE A 36 -12.55 7.90 -14.96
C PHE A 36 -13.10 6.67 -14.20
N ALA A 37 -13.47 5.60 -14.92
CA ALA A 37 -13.96 4.36 -14.32
C ALA A 37 -12.91 3.68 -13.44
N THR A 38 -11.66 3.65 -13.90
CA THR A 38 -10.52 3.08 -13.15
C THR A 38 -10.25 3.84 -11.87
N VAL A 39 -10.20 5.19 -11.94
CA VAL A 39 -10.05 6.06 -10.76
C VAL A 39 -11.17 5.81 -9.76
N ARG A 40 -12.42 5.75 -10.22
CA ARG A 40 -13.59 5.53 -9.34
C ARG A 40 -13.55 4.16 -8.67
N TRP A 41 -13.22 3.12 -9.43
CA TRP A 41 -13.09 1.77 -8.90
C TRP A 41 -11.95 1.68 -7.87
N LEU A 42 -10.79 2.27 -8.16
CA LEU A 42 -9.66 2.28 -7.25
C LEU A 42 -9.97 3.04 -5.95
N ARG A 43 -10.62 4.21 -6.05
CA ARG A 43 -11.10 4.96 -4.88
C ARG A 43 -12.00 4.09 -3.99
N ALA A 44 -12.92 3.35 -4.60
CA ALA A 44 -13.79 2.44 -3.86
C ALA A 44 -13.00 1.32 -3.15
N LYS A 45 -11.93 0.81 -3.76
CA LYS A 45 -11.04 -0.19 -3.14
C LYS A 45 -10.22 0.38 -1.98
N LEU A 46 -9.59 1.54 -2.17
CA LEU A 46 -8.85 2.24 -1.12
C LEU A 46 -9.74 2.48 0.10
N ALA A 47 -10.94 3.02 -0.12
CA ALA A 47 -11.91 3.26 0.96
C ALA A 47 -12.38 1.96 1.65
N ALA A 48 -12.73 0.93 0.87
CA ALA A 48 -13.24 -0.34 1.41
C ALA A 48 -12.20 -1.10 2.24
N HIS A 49 -10.91 -0.92 1.95
CA HIS A 49 -9.81 -1.54 2.70
C HIS A 49 -9.18 -0.59 3.73
N SER A 50 -9.68 0.66 3.82
CA SER A 50 -9.13 1.72 4.68
C SER A 50 -7.62 1.91 4.49
N VAL A 51 -7.21 1.92 3.21
CA VAL A 51 -5.84 2.11 2.74
C VAL A 51 -5.76 3.45 2.02
N TRP A 52 -4.69 4.19 2.30
CA TRP A 52 -4.27 5.33 1.48
C TRP A 52 -2.86 5.09 0.97
N LEU A 53 -2.60 5.57 -0.25
CA LEU A 53 -1.28 5.53 -0.87
C LEU A 53 -0.84 6.97 -1.11
N LEU A 54 0.27 7.36 -0.49
CA LEU A 54 0.76 8.73 -0.53
C LEU A 54 2.07 8.79 -1.30
N ASP A 55 2.10 9.64 -2.33
CA ASP A 55 3.32 9.98 -3.09
C ASP A 55 4.32 10.78 -2.25
N ASP A 56 5.54 10.91 -2.76
CA ASP A 56 6.56 11.86 -2.28
C ASP A 56 7.01 11.65 -0.82
N HIS A 57 7.15 10.39 -0.38
CA HIS A 57 7.72 10.11 0.94
C HIS A 57 9.25 10.36 0.94
N ASP A 58 9.77 10.85 2.07
CA ASP A 58 11.22 11.11 2.22
C ASP A 58 11.99 9.79 2.10
N PRO A 59 12.98 9.67 1.20
CA PRO A 59 13.75 8.43 0.99
C PRO A 59 14.60 8.04 2.21
N ARG A 60 14.75 8.93 3.20
CA ARG A 60 15.43 8.64 4.47
C ARG A 60 14.55 7.92 5.48
N LEU A 61 13.25 7.81 5.21
CA LEU A 61 12.32 7.09 6.09
C LEU A 61 12.75 5.61 6.17
N ALA A 62 12.83 5.09 7.39
CA ALA A 62 13.26 3.71 7.59
C ALA A 62 12.19 2.74 7.02
N PRO A 63 12.60 1.58 6.47
CA PRO A 63 11.66 0.58 5.98
C PRO A 63 10.90 -0.08 7.13
N GLY A 64 9.63 -0.40 6.90
CA GLY A 64 8.76 -1.08 7.86
C GLY A 64 7.46 -0.33 8.14
N PHE A 65 6.67 -0.86 9.07
CA PHE A 65 5.46 -0.20 9.58
C PHE A 65 5.77 0.62 10.83
N PHE A 66 5.03 1.71 10.97
CA PHE A 66 5.09 2.61 12.10
C PHE A 66 3.68 2.93 12.57
N GLU A 67 3.49 2.96 13.88
CA GLU A 67 2.26 3.33 14.54
C GLU A 67 2.32 4.81 14.92
N ALA A 68 1.30 5.58 14.57
CA ALA A 68 1.23 6.97 14.98
C ALA A 68 0.85 7.10 16.45
N HIS A 69 1.42 8.11 17.10
CA HIS A 69 0.94 8.59 18.38
C HIS A 69 -0.48 9.15 18.25
N GLU A 70 -1.21 9.16 19.36
CA GLU A 70 -2.59 9.66 19.39
C GLU A 70 -2.68 11.09 18.83
N GLY A 71 -3.44 11.26 17.74
CA GLY A 71 -3.62 12.55 17.05
C GLY A 71 -2.54 12.94 16.01
N ALA A 72 -1.54 12.09 15.76
CA ALA A 72 -0.48 12.38 14.78
C ALA A 72 -0.88 12.07 13.32
N LEU A 73 -1.81 11.14 13.09
CA LEU A 73 -2.40 10.85 11.77
C LEU A 73 -3.75 11.58 11.59
N ASP A 74 -3.75 12.92 11.64
CA ASP A 74 -4.83 13.68 11.01
C ASP A 74 -4.54 13.68 9.49
N LEU A 75 -5.33 12.94 8.70
CA LEU A 75 -5.16 12.81 7.24
C LEU A 75 -5.03 14.15 6.51
N ASP A 76 -5.74 15.19 6.97
CA ASP A 76 -5.66 16.53 6.39
C ASP A 76 -4.31 17.20 6.64
N ARG A 77 -3.51 16.69 7.58
CA ARG A 77 -2.19 17.20 8.00
C ARG A 77 -1.01 16.27 7.68
N LEU A 78 -1.27 15.08 7.12
CA LEU A 78 -0.24 14.08 6.87
C LEU A 78 0.71 14.44 5.73
N ARG A 79 0.21 15.08 4.66
CA ARG A 79 1.06 15.43 3.50
C ARG A 79 2.27 16.31 3.85
N PRO A 80 2.17 17.36 4.68
CA PRO A 80 3.33 18.11 5.15
C PRO A 80 4.26 17.30 6.08
N THR A 81 3.70 16.48 6.97
CA THR A 81 4.44 15.69 7.96
C THR A 81 5.25 14.57 7.31
N LEU A 82 4.73 13.96 6.24
CA LEU A 82 5.40 12.89 5.49
C LEU A 82 6.48 13.40 4.52
N ARG A 83 6.51 14.70 4.25
CA ARG A 83 7.59 15.37 3.49
C ARG A 83 8.81 15.70 4.36
N SER A 84 8.75 15.43 5.66
CA SER A 84 9.87 15.62 6.58
C SER A 84 10.04 14.38 7.44
N TRP A 85 11.11 13.64 7.20
CA TRP A 85 11.43 12.45 8.01
C TRP A 85 11.49 12.78 9.52
N GLU A 86 11.93 14.00 9.91
CA GLU A 86 12.01 14.42 11.30
C GLU A 86 10.64 14.67 11.95
N ALA A 87 9.65 15.07 11.15
CA ALA A 87 8.29 15.25 11.64
C ALA A 87 7.59 13.89 11.79
N PHE A 88 7.91 12.95 10.91
CA PHE A 88 7.51 11.55 11.03
C PHE A 88 8.11 10.89 12.29
N ASP A 89 9.43 10.97 12.47
CA ASP A 89 10.14 10.35 13.61
C ASP A 89 9.61 10.81 14.98
N ARG A 90 9.10 12.05 15.09
CA ARG A 90 8.52 12.57 16.34
C ARG A 90 7.10 12.12 16.63
N GLY A 91 6.36 11.64 15.63
CA GLY A 91 4.93 11.33 15.74
C GLY A 91 4.60 9.86 15.56
N PHE A 92 5.61 9.02 15.33
CA PHE A 92 5.46 7.63 14.96
C PHE A 92 6.48 6.76 15.67
N ASP A 93 6.04 5.61 16.16
CA ASP A 93 6.90 4.57 16.71
C ASP A 93 6.99 3.40 15.73
N ALA A 94 8.18 2.84 15.55
CA ALA A 94 8.35 1.65 14.73
C ALA A 94 7.55 0.47 15.32
N CYS A 95 6.78 -0.19 14.48
CA CYS A 95 6.10 -1.43 14.86
C CYS A 95 7.14 -2.54 15.08
N ASP A 96 6.85 -3.46 15.98
CA ASP A 96 7.63 -4.69 16.07
C ASP A 96 7.41 -5.59 14.84
N ALA A 97 8.31 -6.55 14.64
CA ALA A 97 8.29 -7.41 13.47
C ALA A 97 7.03 -8.30 13.38
N THR A 98 6.39 -8.63 14.52
CA THR A 98 5.18 -9.46 14.55
C THR A 98 3.96 -8.65 14.12
N LEU A 99 3.84 -7.42 14.62
CA LEU A 99 2.78 -6.51 14.22
C LEU A 99 2.94 -6.09 12.75
N GLU A 100 4.15 -5.77 12.32
CA GLU A 100 4.45 -5.47 10.90
C GLU A 100 3.98 -6.63 10.02
N ALA A 101 4.38 -7.86 10.33
CA ALA A 101 4.00 -9.03 9.53
C ALA A 101 2.48 -9.23 9.50
N THR A 102 1.82 -9.06 10.65
CA THR A 102 0.37 -9.16 10.76
C THR A 102 -0.34 -8.13 9.89
N LEU A 103 0.11 -6.88 9.89
CA LEU A 103 -0.47 -5.80 9.07
C LEU A 103 -0.26 -6.06 7.58
N VAL A 104 0.92 -6.53 7.17
CA VAL A 104 1.17 -6.88 5.77
C VAL A 104 0.22 -8.00 5.32
N ASP A 105 0.14 -9.08 6.08
CA ASP A 105 -0.60 -10.28 5.69
C ASP A 105 -2.12 -10.08 5.71
N THR A 106 -2.62 -9.29 6.67
CA THR A 106 -4.06 -9.10 6.86
C THR A 106 -4.63 -7.87 6.16
N ARG A 107 -3.79 -6.90 5.78
CA ARG A 107 -4.24 -5.62 5.21
C ARG A 107 -3.62 -5.32 3.86
N VAL A 108 -2.29 -5.34 3.75
CA VAL A 108 -1.60 -4.92 2.51
C VAL A 108 -1.82 -5.93 1.38
N ILE A 109 -1.57 -7.21 1.64
CA ILE A 109 -1.72 -8.27 0.62
C ILE A 109 -3.17 -8.39 0.15
N PRO A 110 -4.18 -8.46 1.04
CA PRO A 110 -5.58 -8.45 0.62
C PRO A 110 -5.99 -7.21 -0.18
N PHE A 111 -5.38 -6.05 0.08
CA PHE A 111 -5.59 -4.85 -0.73
C PHE A 111 -4.99 -4.99 -2.14
N LEU A 112 -3.75 -5.46 -2.25
CA LEU A 112 -3.10 -5.72 -3.55
C LEU A 112 -3.92 -6.69 -4.39
N GLU A 113 -4.37 -7.80 -3.80
CA GLU A 113 -5.24 -8.77 -4.45
C GLU A 113 -6.57 -8.14 -4.90
N ALA A 114 -7.17 -7.29 -4.05
CA ALA A 114 -8.42 -6.60 -4.37
C ALA A 114 -8.29 -5.60 -5.53
N ILE A 115 -7.08 -5.09 -5.78
CA ILE A 115 -6.76 -4.27 -6.95
C ILE A 115 -6.16 -5.07 -8.12
N GLY A 116 -6.09 -6.40 -8.01
CA GLY A 116 -5.59 -7.29 -9.06
C GLY A 116 -4.08 -7.28 -9.24
N VAL A 117 -3.33 -6.84 -8.21
CA VAL A 117 -1.86 -6.86 -8.19
C VAL A 117 -1.42 -8.08 -7.39
N ALA A 118 -0.67 -8.99 -8.02
CA ALA A 118 -0.12 -10.14 -7.33
C ALA A 118 1.06 -9.72 -6.46
N GLU A 119 1.13 -10.20 -5.22
CA GLU A 119 2.14 -9.80 -4.23
C GLU A 119 3.60 -9.99 -4.69
N HIS A 120 3.85 -10.98 -5.55
CA HIS A 120 5.17 -11.28 -6.12
C HIS A 120 5.47 -10.55 -7.45
N SER A 121 4.56 -9.71 -7.96
CA SER A 121 4.77 -9.03 -9.23
C SER A 121 5.67 -7.79 -9.11
N GLU A 122 6.30 -7.41 -10.22
CA GLU A 122 6.99 -6.12 -10.33
C GLU A 122 6.03 -4.95 -10.07
N ASP A 123 4.73 -5.09 -10.39
CA ASP A 123 3.75 -4.04 -10.10
C ASP A 123 3.54 -3.85 -8.60
N ALA A 124 3.62 -4.91 -7.79
CA ALA A 124 3.57 -4.77 -6.33
C ALA A 124 4.74 -3.94 -5.82
N LEU A 125 5.93 -4.16 -6.38
CA LEU A 125 7.12 -3.37 -6.07
C LEU A 125 6.97 -1.91 -6.53
N ASP A 126 6.41 -1.66 -7.71
CA ASP A 126 6.18 -0.31 -8.20
C ASP A 126 5.14 0.45 -7.35
N VAL A 127 4.08 -0.23 -6.90
CA VAL A 127 3.07 0.38 -6.04
C VAL A 127 3.64 0.65 -4.65
N LEU A 128 4.27 -0.35 -4.02
CA LEU A 128 4.73 -0.23 -2.64
C LEU A 128 6.03 0.57 -2.49
N GLY A 129 6.94 0.46 -3.46
CA GLY A 129 8.24 1.13 -3.42
C GLY A 129 8.16 2.64 -3.66
N HIS A 130 7.13 3.12 -4.36
CA HIS A 130 6.96 4.54 -4.65
C HIS A 130 5.99 5.26 -3.70
N HIS A 131 5.21 4.54 -2.90
CA HIS A 131 4.16 5.12 -2.08
C HIS A 131 4.28 4.72 -0.61
N LEU A 132 3.96 5.64 0.29
CA LEU A 132 3.73 5.31 1.68
C LEU A 132 2.33 4.69 1.82
N VAL A 133 2.25 3.52 2.45
CA VAL A 133 1.00 2.82 2.72
C VAL A 133 0.46 3.28 4.07
N VAL A 134 -0.69 3.93 4.10
CA VAL A 134 -1.36 4.33 5.34
C VAL A 134 -2.58 3.45 5.58
N LEU A 135 -2.68 2.86 6.77
CA LEU A 135 -3.77 1.96 7.17
C LEU A 135 -4.55 2.56 8.33
N ASP A 136 -5.89 2.58 8.20
CA ASP A 136 -6.84 2.98 9.25
C ASP A 136 -6.52 4.31 9.95
N GLN A 137 -5.73 5.18 9.33
CA GLN A 137 -5.18 6.39 9.95
C GLN A 137 -4.46 6.11 11.28
N ARG A 138 -3.90 4.90 11.43
CA ARG A 138 -3.11 4.49 12.60
C ARG A 138 -1.71 4.05 12.24
N TYR A 139 -1.54 3.43 11.08
CA TYR A 139 -0.25 2.89 10.66
C TYR A 139 0.21 3.52 9.35
N ALA A 140 1.51 3.74 9.23
CA ALA A 140 2.17 4.16 8.01
C ALA A 140 3.31 3.19 7.70
N GLY A 141 3.44 2.76 6.45
CA GLY A 141 4.42 1.76 6.03
C GLY A 141 5.20 2.19 4.81
N SER A 142 6.53 2.02 4.86
CA SER A 142 7.42 2.15 3.70
C SER A 142 8.01 0.78 3.38
N PHE A 143 7.87 0.39 2.11
CA PHE A 143 8.26 -0.92 1.62
C PHE A 143 9.15 -0.77 0.39
N PRO A 144 10.41 -0.34 0.57
CA PRO A 144 11.40 -0.46 -0.49
C PRO A 144 11.53 -1.94 -0.89
N THR A 145 11.99 -2.17 -2.11
CA THR A 145 12.04 -3.50 -2.74
C THR A 145 12.61 -4.59 -1.83
N ASP A 146 13.74 -4.31 -1.18
CA ASP A 146 14.43 -5.27 -0.31
C ASP A 146 13.55 -5.67 0.89
N ARG A 147 12.86 -4.72 1.53
CA ARG A 147 11.98 -5.00 2.68
C ARG A 147 10.78 -5.84 2.28
N TRP A 148 10.19 -5.56 1.12
CA TRP A 148 9.07 -6.35 0.60
C TRP A 148 9.50 -7.79 0.31
N GLN A 149 10.64 -7.97 -0.36
CA GLN A 149 11.20 -9.29 -0.66
C GLN A 149 11.56 -10.09 0.61
N GLU A 150 12.10 -9.42 1.63
CA GLU A 150 12.35 -10.04 2.94
C GLU A 150 11.06 -10.56 3.56
N HIS A 151 9.98 -9.77 3.52
CA HIS A 151 8.68 -10.19 4.08
C HIS A 151 8.15 -11.43 3.37
N LEU A 152 8.13 -11.41 2.03
CA LEU A 152 7.69 -12.54 1.22
C LEU A 152 8.53 -13.79 1.49
N THR A 153 9.85 -13.64 1.61
CA THR A 153 10.76 -14.76 1.92
C THR A 153 10.46 -15.36 3.31
N ARG A 154 10.26 -14.50 4.32
CA ARG A 154 9.90 -14.94 5.68
C ARG A 154 8.56 -15.66 5.70
N ARG A 155 7.57 -15.18 4.96
CA ARG A 155 6.24 -15.78 4.87
C ARG A 155 6.27 -17.16 4.21
N VAL A 156 6.97 -17.30 3.07
CA VAL A 156 7.16 -18.61 2.41
C VAL A 156 7.86 -19.60 3.33
N ALA A 157 8.89 -19.16 4.07
CA ALA A 157 9.57 -20.01 5.05
C ALA A 157 8.65 -20.42 6.21
N GLY A 158 7.79 -19.51 6.68
CA GLY A 158 6.76 -19.78 7.69
C GLY A 158 5.73 -20.81 7.20
N ASP A 159 5.20 -20.63 6.00
CA ASP A 159 4.24 -21.55 5.39
C ASP A 159 4.83 -22.95 5.13
N ALA A 160 6.11 -23.01 4.74
CA ALA A 160 6.83 -24.27 4.57
C ALA A 160 7.05 -25.01 5.90
N ALA A 161 7.29 -24.28 6.99
CA ALA A 161 7.40 -24.86 8.33
C ALA A 161 6.04 -25.31 8.90
N GLN A 162 4.94 -24.66 8.49
CA GLN A 162 3.58 -24.96 8.94
C GLN A 162 2.94 -26.17 8.23
N LYS A 163 3.54 -26.68 7.15
CA LYS A 163 3.09 -27.91 6.46
C LYS A 163 3.94 -29.12 6.87
N PRO A 164 3.68 -29.79 8.01
CA PRO A 164 4.34 -31.04 8.33
C PRO A 164 3.73 -32.17 7.47
N ASN A 165 4.56 -32.83 6.66
CA ASN A 165 4.40 -34.17 6.09
C ASN A 165 2.97 -34.77 6.12
N ASP A 166 2.17 -34.53 5.08
CA ASP A 166 1.17 -35.53 4.65
C ASP A 166 1.93 -36.64 3.90
N THR A 167 2.48 -37.60 4.65
CA THR A 167 2.92 -38.88 4.09
C THR A 167 1.74 -39.85 4.14
N PRO A 168 1.26 -40.39 3.00
CA PRO A 168 0.20 -41.39 3.02
C PRO A 168 0.76 -42.71 3.60
N ALA A 169 0.02 -43.29 4.55
CA ALA A 169 0.20 -44.67 4.99
C ALA A 169 -0.54 -45.63 4.07
#